data_AF-A0A956FPE5-F1
#
_entry.id   AF-A0A956FPE5-F1
#
_cell.length_a   1.000
_cell.length_b   1.000
_cell.length_c   1.000
_cell.angle_alpha   90.00
_cell.angle_beta   90.00
_cell.angle_gamma   90.00
#
_symmetry.space_group_name_H-M   'P 1'
#
loop_
_entity.id
_entity.type
_entity.pdbx_description
1 polymer ?
#
loop_
_entity_poly.entity_id
_entity_poly.type
_entity_poly.pdbx_seq_one_letter_code
_entity_poly.pdbx_strand_id
1 'polypeptide(L)'
;MSRVQPSVLLLSSLFLLAAGCSGGGEDSDTDTASTGNTSTTNSGSGPTGDPTGDSGSGSGTGDTDSGSGTGDTDDTGDTGVPDEPHALGTIVLGESHPATGGSATPSVSAVFIPNAEGSAAKTCNEVIAGCELAKIPDCDGSCESDQYCGWSDSCTPTCLQICDAQCSDGEVCYFPSPGTTGCKKVETFDAGALSFIGTPIPITLFPPYAFMGDDGSPFSSGGKATVQASGAAGAGYEAFEREFTGTQFIQTSPTLDKIGFSEVFGSGDIPISWVPGSGDVTITATVTAADFTTGTITCKAEDAAGSFEVPRAALEGALGGETVNGLSLSITRRGRDLHTDLTTKGELVGETVQPVGWLEVITSSTEFHAYMGCAPGEAICDDSCVDVQYDDANCGGCGEACAEADYCEEGTCVGETACFSCFDDSLLGACKSQNDACQSYAPCKTFDTCYSACQTQACADACVEAADQMALDLFNAIGGCVCDEACTNECVDFC
;
A
#
# COMPACT_ATOMS: atom_id res chain seq x y z
N MET A 1 -44.96 13.25 -31.86
CA MET A 1 -44.61 12.62 -33.15
C MET A 1 -43.56 11.55 -32.86
N SER A 2 -43.80 10.29 -33.24
CA SER A 2 -42.93 9.13 -32.97
C SER A 2 -41.51 9.26 -33.53
N ARG A 3 -40.51 8.79 -32.77
CA ARG A 3 -39.65 7.61 -33.10
C ARG A 3 -38.63 7.37 -31.97
N VAL A 4 -38.75 6.25 -31.24
CA VAL A 4 -38.04 4.96 -31.40
C VAL A 4 -36.56 5.01 -30.98
N GLN A 5 -36.28 4.54 -29.76
CA GLN A 5 -35.17 3.61 -29.45
C GLN A 5 -35.65 2.18 -29.80
N PRO A 6 -34.77 1.20 -30.16
CA PRO A 6 -34.02 0.48 -29.11
C PRO A 6 -32.71 -0.26 -29.51
N SER A 7 -32.04 -0.78 -28.47
CA SER A 7 -31.33 -2.09 -28.37
C SER A 7 -29.80 -2.15 -28.41
N VAL A 8 -29.22 -2.25 -27.20
CA VAL A 8 -28.45 -3.39 -26.64
C VAL A 8 -27.47 -4.15 -27.56
N LEU A 9 -26.19 -4.18 -27.17
CA LEU A 9 -25.31 -5.36 -27.31
C LEU A 9 -24.14 -5.30 -26.31
N LEU A 10 -24.13 -6.25 -25.37
CA LEU A 10 -23.01 -6.71 -24.55
C LEU A 10 -21.99 -7.49 -25.41
N LEU A 11 -20.71 -7.49 -25.00
CA LEU A 11 -19.67 -8.56 -25.02
C LEU A 11 -18.28 -7.89 -24.88
N SER A 12 -17.56 -7.96 -23.75
CA SER A 12 -16.67 -9.03 -23.22
C SER A 12 -15.34 -9.25 -23.97
N SER A 13 -14.23 -9.32 -23.20
CA SER A 13 -12.85 -9.88 -23.42
C SER A 13 -11.76 -8.80 -23.33
N LEU A 14 -10.86 -8.73 -22.33
CA LEU A 14 -9.89 -9.67 -21.74
C LEU A 14 -8.65 -9.98 -22.63
N PHE A 15 -7.53 -9.33 -22.27
CA PHE A 15 -6.11 -9.75 -22.26
C PHE A 15 -5.27 -10.09 -23.54
N LEU A 16 -3.99 -9.70 -23.41
CA LEU A 16 -2.71 -10.20 -23.97
C LEU A 16 -2.05 -9.55 -25.22
N LEU A 17 -0.97 -8.82 -24.92
CA LEU A 17 0.41 -8.88 -25.44
C LEU A 17 0.69 -9.61 -26.76
N ALA A 18 1.48 -8.94 -27.62
CA ALA A 18 2.39 -9.61 -28.56
C ALA A 18 3.65 -8.75 -28.79
N ALA A 19 4.74 -9.06 -28.08
CA ALA A 19 6.09 -8.86 -28.56
C ALA A 19 6.48 -10.13 -29.35
N GLY A 20 7.02 -9.93 -30.54
CA GLY A 20 7.34 -11.02 -31.46
C GLY A 20 8.63 -11.76 -31.09
N CYS A 21 8.61 -13.07 -31.30
CA CYS A 21 9.79 -13.87 -31.58
C CYS A 21 9.51 -14.75 -32.80
N SER A 22 10.44 -14.76 -33.75
CA SER A 22 10.47 -15.65 -34.91
C SER A 22 11.77 -16.44 -34.91
N GLY A 23 11.64 -17.76 -35.09
CA GLY A 23 12.72 -18.72 -35.34
C GLY A 23 12.95 -19.65 -34.14
N GLY A 24 12.83 -20.96 -34.21
CA GLY A 24 12.60 -21.87 -35.33
C GLY A 24 13.35 -23.19 -35.07
N GLY A 25 12.61 -24.31 -35.10
CA GLY A 25 13.11 -25.70 -35.26
C GLY A 25 13.86 -26.30 -34.08
N GLU A 26 13.91 -27.62 -33.87
CA GLU A 26 13.28 -28.82 -34.45
C GLU A 26 13.86 -29.98 -33.61
N ASP A 27 13.07 -31.03 -33.39
CA ASP A 27 13.47 -32.43 -33.15
C ASP A 27 14.27 -32.77 -31.86
N SER A 28 14.13 -33.92 -31.19
CA SER A 28 13.30 -35.12 -31.35
C SER A 28 13.54 -36.02 -30.12
N ASP A 29 12.52 -36.81 -29.80
CA ASP A 29 12.46 -38.09 -29.08
C ASP A 29 13.75 -38.72 -28.52
N THR A 30 13.70 -39.27 -27.29
CA THR A 30 13.50 -40.72 -27.08
C THR A 30 13.50 -41.16 -25.62
N ASP A 31 12.67 -42.17 -25.38
CA ASP A 31 12.44 -43.02 -24.21
C ASP A 31 13.70 -43.52 -23.48
N THR A 32 13.59 -43.89 -22.18
CA THR A 32 13.25 -45.26 -21.73
C THR A 32 13.61 -45.49 -20.24
N ALA A 33 12.65 -46.08 -19.51
CA ALA A 33 12.67 -47.05 -18.39
C ALA A 33 14.04 -47.61 -17.90
N SER A 34 14.25 -48.23 -16.73
CA SER A 34 13.55 -48.51 -15.47
C SER A 34 14.41 -49.57 -14.72
N THR A 35 14.18 -49.74 -13.43
CA THR A 35 14.39 -50.94 -12.57
C THR A 35 15.78 -51.35 -12.03
N GLY A 36 15.77 -51.73 -10.73
CA GLY A 36 16.59 -52.80 -10.12
C GLY A 36 17.32 -52.40 -8.83
N ASN A 37 16.71 -52.47 -7.64
CA ASN A 37 16.78 -53.57 -6.63
C ASN A 37 18.23 -53.98 -6.24
N THR A 38 18.70 -54.07 -4.98
CA THR A 38 18.24 -54.97 -3.90
C THR A 38 19.03 -54.75 -2.58
N SER A 39 18.32 -54.78 -1.45
CA SER A 39 18.60 -55.20 -0.04
C SER A 39 19.99 -55.76 0.41
N THR A 40 20.47 -55.40 1.62
CA THR A 40 20.46 -56.24 2.87
C THR A 40 21.34 -55.73 4.05
N THR A 41 20.74 -55.65 5.26
CA THR A 41 21.25 -56.01 6.65
C THR A 41 22.47 -55.27 7.26
N ASN A 42 22.67 -55.05 8.58
CA ASN A 42 22.14 -55.57 9.86
C ASN A 42 22.55 -54.65 11.06
N SER A 43 21.88 -54.87 12.21
CA SER A 43 22.10 -54.53 13.66
C SER A 43 23.48 -54.07 14.18
N GLY A 44 23.69 -53.40 15.33
CA GLY A 44 22.86 -53.00 16.48
C GLY A 44 23.73 -52.64 17.72
N SER A 45 23.11 -51.97 18.71
CA SER A 45 23.37 -51.98 20.17
C SER A 45 24.58 -51.23 20.80
N GLY A 46 24.28 -50.38 21.81
CA GLY A 46 25.18 -49.87 22.86
C GLY A 46 25.57 -50.95 23.90
N PRO A 47 26.13 -50.65 25.12
CA PRO A 47 25.60 -49.65 26.08
C PRO A 47 26.60 -48.98 27.09
N THR A 48 26.07 -47.99 27.84
CA THR A 48 26.26 -47.60 29.28
C THR A 48 27.62 -47.53 30.00
N GLY A 49 27.81 -46.45 30.78
CA GLY A 49 28.62 -46.46 32.02
C GLY A 49 28.92 -45.08 32.62
N ASP A 50 28.18 -44.68 33.66
CA ASP A 50 28.51 -43.67 34.70
C ASP A 50 29.02 -44.44 35.95
N PRO A 51 29.91 -43.90 36.83
CA PRO A 51 29.44 -43.17 38.03
C PRO A 51 30.38 -42.07 38.63
N THR A 52 29.76 -40.96 39.07
CA THR A 52 29.89 -40.21 40.37
C THR A 52 31.20 -39.57 40.90
N GLY A 53 31.03 -38.32 41.40
CA GLY A 53 31.66 -37.70 42.60
C GLY A 53 32.77 -36.67 42.32
N ASP A 54 33.01 -35.56 43.04
CA ASP A 54 32.39 -34.82 44.15
C ASP A 54 33.17 -33.47 44.27
N SER A 55 32.52 -32.42 44.80
CA SER A 55 33.05 -31.27 45.58
C SER A 55 33.95 -30.19 44.95
N GLY A 56 33.42 -28.95 44.93
CA GLY A 56 33.83 -27.93 45.91
C GLY A 56 34.44 -26.59 45.45
N SER A 57 33.84 -25.50 45.97
CA SER A 57 34.38 -24.11 46.12
C SER A 57 34.12 -23.15 44.96
N GLY A 58 33.70 -21.89 45.13
CA GLY A 58 33.52 -21.07 46.33
C GLY A 58 33.00 -19.67 45.94
N SER A 59 32.49 -18.96 46.94
CA SER A 59 31.78 -17.67 46.97
C SER A 59 32.31 -16.51 46.12
N GLY A 60 31.38 -15.61 45.76
CA GLY A 60 31.68 -14.22 45.40
C GLY A 60 30.41 -13.39 45.25
N THR A 61 30.18 -12.48 46.20
CA THR A 61 29.06 -11.56 46.39
C THR A 61 28.78 -10.62 45.21
N GLY A 62 27.50 -10.51 44.80
CA GLY A 62 27.01 -9.48 43.89
C GLY A 62 26.32 -8.37 44.66
N ASP A 63 26.98 -7.20 44.72
CA ASP A 63 26.40 -5.95 45.19
C ASP A 63 25.47 -5.36 44.12
N THR A 64 24.39 -4.77 44.62
CA THR A 64 23.44 -3.92 43.93
C THR A 64 24.09 -2.68 43.34
N ASP A 65 23.75 -2.33 42.09
CA ASP A 65 23.57 -0.91 41.77
C ASP A 65 22.42 -0.71 40.78
N SER A 66 21.51 0.18 41.16
CA SER A 66 20.39 0.66 40.37
C SER A 66 20.81 1.99 39.76
N GLY A 67 21.02 2.01 38.44
CA GLY A 67 21.26 3.23 37.68
C GLY A 67 20.16 3.43 36.65
N SER A 68 19.13 4.17 37.04
CA SER A 68 18.15 4.76 36.12
C SER A 68 18.87 5.78 35.25
N GLY A 69 18.80 5.61 33.93
CA GLY A 69 19.30 6.53 32.93
C GLY A 69 18.29 6.65 31.80
N THR A 70 17.48 7.70 31.86
CA THR A 70 16.67 8.20 30.75
C THR A 70 17.60 8.62 29.60
N GLY A 71 17.42 8.04 28.44
CA GLY A 71 18.06 8.46 27.20
C GLY A 71 17.13 8.17 26.05
N ASP A 72 16.48 9.22 25.55
CA ASP A 72 15.97 9.27 24.19
C ASP A 72 17.10 8.87 23.23
N THR A 73 16.87 7.83 22.45
CA THR A 73 17.60 7.59 21.21
C THR A 73 16.58 7.49 20.11
N ASP A 74 16.62 8.51 19.26
CA ASP A 74 15.95 8.57 17.97
C ASP A 74 16.16 7.26 17.20
N ASP A 75 15.03 6.68 16.86
CA ASP A 75 14.68 6.04 15.59
C ASP A 75 15.79 5.96 14.52
N THR A 76 16.60 4.91 14.62
CA THR A 76 17.13 4.22 13.44
C THR A 76 16.78 2.76 13.62
N GLY A 77 15.99 2.22 12.70
CA GLY A 77 15.45 0.86 12.74
C GLY A 77 16.42 -0.13 13.36
N ASP A 78 15.97 -0.76 14.45
CA ASP A 78 16.63 -1.89 15.08
C ASP A 78 16.71 -3.02 14.04
N THR A 79 17.75 -2.98 13.22
CA THR A 79 18.08 -4.09 12.33
C THR A 79 18.72 -5.21 13.13
N GLY A 80 19.05 -5.06 14.43
CA GLY A 80 19.81 -6.05 15.20
C GLY A 80 21.13 -6.46 14.54
N VAL A 81 21.64 -5.69 13.57
CA VAL A 81 22.88 -5.94 12.83
C VAL A 81 23.96 -5.04 13.45
N PRO A 82 24.98 -5.58 14.15
CA PRO A 82 26.03 -4.74 14.72
C PRO A 82 26.75 -3.87 13.67
N ASP A 83 27.16 -2.65 14.09
CA ASP A 83 27.79 -1.60 13.27
C ASP A 83 29.21 -1.93 12.73
N GLU A 84 29.65 -3.18 12.80
CA GLU A 84 30.97 -3.55 12.30
C GLU A 84 30.91 -3.78 10.77
N PRO A 85 31.87 -3.28 9.97
CA PRO A 85 31.88 -3.54 8.53
C PRO A 85 31.92 -5.05 8.22
N HIS A 86 30.91 -5.54 7.51
CA HIS A 86 30.77 -6.94 7.11
C HIS A 86 30.12 -7.02 5.73
N ALA A 87 30.31 -8.13 5.03
CA ALA A 87 29.48 -8.47 3.89
C ALA A 87 28.17 -9.05 4.43
N LEU A 88 27.05 -8.82 3.75
CA LEU A 88 25.74 -9.33 4.19
C LEU A 88 25.07 -10.13 3.09
N GLY A 89 24.68 -11.35 3.40
CA GLY A 89 23.75 -12.16 2.64
C GLY A 89 22.39 -12.09 3.30
N THR A 90 21.35 -11.83 2.52
CA THR A 90 19.97 -11.82 2.98
C THR A 90 19.19 -12.81 2.13
N ILE A 91 18.61 -13.82 2.78
CA ILE A 91 17.76 -14.82 2.14
C ILE A 91 16.35 -14.65 2.70
N VAL A 92 15.35 -14.45 1.84
CA VAL A 92 13.95 -14.35 2.23
C VAL A 92 13.20 -15.56 1.70
N LEU A 93 12.58 -16.33 2.60
CA LEU A 93 11.62 -17.37 2.28
C LEU A 93 10.24 -16.91 2.76
N GLY A 94 9.44 -16.40 1.84
CA GLY A 94 8.10 -15.89 2.11
C GLY A 94 6.99 -16.82 1.64
N GLU A 95 5.88 -16.80 2.34
CA GLU A 95 4.60 -17.29 1.83
C GLU A 95 3.52 -16.25 2.10
N SER A 96 2.55 -16.17 1.17
CA SER A 96 1.39 -15.29 1.32
C SER A 96 0.12 -16.05 1.01
N HIS A 97 -0.96 -15.76 1.73
CA HIS A 97 -2.25 -16.38 1.49
C HIS A 97 -3.40 -15.36 1.69
N PRO A 98 -4.49 -15.50 0.92
CA PRO A 98 -5.67 -14.68 1.13
C PRO A 98 -6.38 -15.08 2.43
N ALA A 99 -6.95 -14.11 3.13
CA ALA A 99 -7.72 -14.34 4.36
C ALA A 99 -8.95 -15.24 4.15
N THR A 100 -9.51 -15.25 2.93
CA THR A 100 -10.64 -16.10 2.53
C THR A 100 -10.31 -17.60 2.52
N GLY A 101 -9.04 -17.96 2.71
CA GLY A 101 -8.51 -19.30 2.57
C GLY A 101 -8.08 -19.61 1.13
N GLY A 102 -7.27 -20.65 0.99
CA GLY A 102 -6.63 -21.04 -0.26
C GLY A 102 -5.26 -21.67 0.01
N SER A 103 -4.56 -22.06 -1.04
CA SER A 103 -3.13 -22.38 -0.93
C SER A 103 -2.34 -21.10 -0.70
N ALA A 104 -1.26 -21.23 0.09
CA ALA A 104 -0.23 -20.21 0.15
C ALA A 104 0.56 -20.14 -1.18
N THR A 105 1.00 -18.94 -1.54
CA THR A 105 1.90 -18.69 -2.67
C THR A 105 3.31 -18.43 -2.14
N PRO A 106 4.30 -19.27 -2.47
CA PRO A 106 5.67 -19.13 -1.98
C PRO A 106 6.49 -18.14 -2.84
N SER A 107 7.33 -17.35 -2.19
CA SER A 107 8.35 -16.52 -2.81
C SER A 107 9.69 -16.73 -2.09
N VAL A 108 10.76 -16.92 -2.84
CA VAL A 108 12.11 -17.04 -2.28
C VAL A 108 13.06 -16.16 -3.06
N SER A 109 13.85 -15.36 -2.35
CA SER A 109 14.88 -14.53 -2.97
C SER A 109 16.13 -14.50 -2.09
N ALA A 110 17.27 -14.20 -2.71
CA ALA A 110 18.49 -13.94 -1.98
C ALA A 110 19.26 -12.77 -2.61
N VAL A 111 19.86 -11.96 -1.76
CA VAL A 111 20.73 -10.85 -2.16
C VAL A 111 22.00 -10.91 -1.32
N PHE A 112 23.14 -10.68 -1.94
CA PHE A 112 24.41 -10.61 -1.26
C PHE A 112 25.06 -9.27 -1.60
N ILE A 113 25.51 -8.56 -0.58
CA ILE A 113 26.20 -7.28 -0.70
C ILE A 113 27.61 -7.38 -0.10
N PRO A 114 28.64 -6.86 -0.78
CA PRO A 114 30.04 -7.03 -0.40
C PRO A 114 30.46 -6.22 0.84
N ASN A 115 29.73 -5.14 1.12
CA ASN A 115 29.85 -4.35 2.34
C ASN A 115 28.46 -3.83 2.74
N ALA A 116 28.03 -4.13 3.95
CA ALA A 116 26.77 -3.71 4.54
C ALA A 116 26.89 -2.40 5.34
N GLU A 117 28.11 -1.89 5.52
CA GLU A 117 28.32 -0.59 6.16
C GLU A 117 27.57 0.50 5.38
N GLY A 118 26.59 1.12 6.03
CA GLY A 118 25.75 2.15 5.41
C GLY A 118 24.80 1.64 4.31
N SER A 119 24.63 0.32 4.15
CA SER A 119 23.77 -0.27 3.12
C SER A 119 22.29 -0.32 3.49
N ALA A 120 21.94 0.02 4.73
CA ALA A 120 20.55 0.25 5.10
C ALA A 120 20.04 1.41 4.24
N ALA A 121 19.21 1.09 3.24
CA ALA A 121 18.58 2.09 2.41
C ALA A 121 17.88 3.08 3.35
N LYS A 122 18.33 4.33 3.35
CA LYS A 122 17.73 5.36 4.18
C LYS A 122 16.32 5.62 3.67
N THR A 123 15.33 5.07 4.38
CA THR A 123 13.93 5.27 4.07
C THR A 123 13.46 6.57 4.72
N CYS A 124 12.99 7.49 3.90
CA CYS A 124 12.44 8.75 4.36
C CYS A 124 10.94 8.59 4.61
N ASN A 125 10.61 8.15 5.82
CA ASN A 125 9.25 7.91 6.27
C ASN A 125 8.79 9.05 7.18
N GLU A 126 7.48 9.29 7.22
CA GLU A 126 6.84 10.09 8.28
C GLU A 126 6.06 9.16 9.20
N VAL A 127 5.99 9.49 10.48
CA VAL A 127 5.21 8.72 11.44
C VAL A 127 3.88 9.42 11.69
N ILE A 128 2.77 8.75 11.37
CA ILE A 128 1.41 9.22 11.61
C ILE A 128 0.72 8.21 12.52
N ALA A 129 0.31 8.66 13.71
CA ALA A 129 -0.35 7.83 14.73
C ALA A 129 0.40 6.51 15.06
N GLY A 130 1.73 6.52 15.00
CA GLY A 130 2.58 5.35 15.29
C GLY A 130 2.82 4.41 14.11
N CYS A 131 2.28 4.71 12.92
CA CYS A 131 2.55 3.99 11.68
C CYS A 131 3.47 4.81 10.76
N GLU A 132 4.37 4.13 10.08
CA GLU A 132 5.27 4.73 9.10
C GLU A 132 4.56 4.90 7.75
N LEU A 133 4.49 6.12 7.25
CA LEU A 133 4.04 6.50 5.92
C LEU A 133 5.26 6.67 5.01
N ALA A 134 5.33 5.89 3.94
CA ALA A 134 6.37 6.03 2.94
C ALA A 134 6.13 7.30 2.11
N LYS A 135 7.08 8.24 2.12
CA LYS A 135 6.96 9.45 1.29
C LYS A 135 7.47 9.20 -0.13
N ILE A 136 6.74 9.73 -1.10
CA ILE A 136 7.20 9.87 -2.48
C ILE A 136 7.95 11.20 -2.59
N PRO A 137 9.21 11.22 -3.08
CA PRO A 137 9.93 12.46 -3.26
C PRO A 137 9.28 13.28 -4.38
N ASP A 138 8.92 14.52 -4.08
CA ASP A 138 8.41 15.48 -5.07
C ASP A 138 9.39 16.65 -5.21
N CYS A 139 9.83 16.86 -6.44
CA CYS A 139 10.77 17.93 -6.81
C CYS A 139 10.06 19.00 -7.65
N ASP A 140 8.73 19.08 -7.62
CA ASP A 140 7.91 20.06 -8.36
C ASP A 140 8.19 20.08 -9.88
N GLY A 141 8.62 18.94 -10.43
CA GLY A 141 9.06 18.84 -11.83
C GLY A 141 10.31 19.66 -12.17
N SER A 142 11.10 20.09 -11.18
CA SER A 142 12.29 20.92 -11.40
C SER A 142 13.50 20.16 -11.93
N CYS A 143 13.43 18.84 -12.01
CA CYS A 143 14.56 18.01 -12.44
C CYS A 143 14.79 18.08 -13.95
N GLU A 144 16.06 18.17 -14.34
CA GLU A 144 16.49 18.16 -15.73
C GLU A 144 16.26 16.78 -16.38
N SER A 145 16.37 16.68 -17.71
CA SER A 145 16.07 15.44 -18.45
C SER A 145 17.01 14.27 -18.16
N ASP A 146 18.19 14.56 -17.62
CA ASP A 146 19.22 13.62 -17.15
C ASP A 146 19.16 13.44 -15.62
N GLN A 147 18.06 13.82 -14.98
CA GLN A 147 17.86 13.71 -13.54
C GLN A 147 16.54 13.02 -13.19
N TYR A 148 16.48 12.45 -11.99
CA TYR A 148 15.26 11.95 -11.39
C TYR A 148 15.07 12.54 -10.00
N CYS A 149 13.82 12.64 -9.53
CA CYS A 149 13.57 13.08 -8.17
C CYS A 149 13.79 11.93 -7.18
N GLY A 150 14.68 12.13 -6.22
CA GLY A 150 14.99 11.17 -5.17
C GLY A 150 15.13 11.84 -3.81
N TRP A 151 15.50 11.07 -2.79
CA TRP A 151 15.76 11.58 -1.45
C TRP A 151 17.26 11.89 -1.26
N SER A 152 17.56 12.99 -0.58
CA SER A 152 18.88 13.27 -0.03
C SER A 152 19.09 12.56 1.32
N ASP A 153 20.34 12.57 1.82
CA ASP A 153 20.67 12.05 3.15
C ASP A 153 19.90 12.75 4.29
N SER A 154 19.42 13.97 4.07
CA SER A 154 18.58 14.74 5.00
C SER A 154 17.07 14.55 4.77
N CYS A 155 16.67 13.55 3.98
CA CYS A 155 15.27 13.30 3.63
C CYS A 155 14.56 14.51 3.03
N THR A 156 15.28 15.26 2.20
CA THR A 156 14.74 16.35 1.38
C THR A 156 14.65 15.87 -0.07
N PRO A 157 13.55 16.11 -0.81
CA PRO A 157 13.48 15.78 -2.22
C PRO A 157 14.60 16.51 -2.97
N THR A 158 15.31 15.81 -3.84
CA THR A 158 16.48 16.34 -4.55
C THR A 158 16.59 15.68 -5.91
N CYS A 159 16.92 16.46 -6.94
CA CYS A 159 17.18 15.95 -8.27
C CYS A 159 18.54 15.25 -8.30
N LEU A 160 18.50 13.92 -8.46
CA LEU A 160 19.66 13.05 -8.54
C LEU A 160 19.97 12.76 -10.01
N GLN A 161 21.25 12.72 -10.35
CA GLN A 161 21.72 12.48 -11.71
C GLN A 161 21.46 11.04 -12.15
N ILE A 162 21.00 10.88 -13.39
CA ILE A 162 20.86 9.58 -14.06
C ILE A 162 22.21 9.25 -14.70
N CYS A 163 22.66 8.01 -14.53
CA CYS A 163 23.86 7.56 -15.20
C CYS A 163 23.54 7.27 -16.68
N ASP A 164 24.02 8.13 -17.58
CA ASP A 164 23.71 8.11 -19.02
C ASP A 164 24.86 7.57 -19.90
N ALA A 165 25.96 7.10 -19.30
CA ALA A 165 27.09 6.57 -20.05
C ALA A 165 26.70 5.39 -20.93
N GLN A 166 27.15 5.45 -22.18
CA GLN A 166 26.97 4.38 -23.16
C GLN A 166 27.99 3.28 -22.90
N CYS A 167 27.55 2.22 -22.25
CA CYS A 167 28.39 1.10 -21.85
C CYS A 167 28.32 -0.08 -22.84
N SER A 168 29.38 -0.89 -22.85
CA SER A 168 29.43 -2.07 -23.72
C SER A 168 28.56 -3.21 -23.14
N ASP A 169 28.33 -4.26 -23.93
CA ASP A 169 27.63 -5.45 -23.45
C ASP A 169 28.29 -6.04 -22.19
N GLY A 170 27.51 -6.24 -21.13
CA GLY A 170 27.99 -6.73 -19.83
C GLY A 170 28.62 -5.67 -18.93
N GLU A 171 28.48 -4.39 -19.28
CA GLU A 171 28.85 -3.25 -18.45
C GLU A 171 27.61 -2.48 -17.99
N VAL A 172 27.68 -1.91 -16.80
CA VAL A 172 26.69 -1.00 -16.24
C VAL A 172 27.29 0.37 -16.05
N CYS A 173 26.46 1.40 -16.29
CA CYS A 173 26.82 2.77 -15.98
C CYS A 173 26.88 2.95 -14.46
N TYR A 174 27.93 3.61 -13.97
CA TYR A 174 28.05 4.02 -12.58
C TYR A 174 28.73 5.39 -12.47
N PHE A 175 28.73 5.98 -11.28
CA PHE A 175 29.43 7.24 -11.01
C PHE A 175 30.76 6.97 -10.27
N PRO A 176 31.92 6.88 -10.95
CA PRO A 176 33.23 6.74 -10.29
C PRO A 176 33.59 7.91 -9.36
N SER A 177 33.01 9.08 -9.59
CA SER A 177 33.11 10.25 -8.73
C SER A 177 31.86 11.11 -8.91
N PRO A 178 31.51 11.98 -7.94
CA PRO A 178 30.34 12.85 -8.04
C PRO A 178 30.33 13.64 -9.36
N GLY A 179 29.26 13.50 -10.14
CA GLY A 179 29.07 14.18 -11.43
C GLY A 179 29.91 13.63 -12.59
N THR A 180 30.58 12.50 -12.43
CA THR A 180 31.31 11.82 -13.54
C THR A 180 30.69 10.45 -13.76
N THR A 181 30.24 10.17 -14.98
CA THR A 181 29.72 8.85 -15.36
C THR A 181 30.83 7.99 -15.98
N GLY A 182 30.74 6.68 -15.77
CA GLY A 182 31.66 5.69 -16.32
C GLY A 182 31.00 4.34 -16.46
N CYS A 183 31.66 3.42 -17.15
CA CYS A 183 31.19 2.06 -17.35
C CYS A 183 32.06 1.09 -16.55
N LYS A 184 31.43 0.15 -15.85
CA LYS A 184 32.12 -0.98 -15.20
C LYS A 184 31.50 -2.29 -15.61
N LYS A 185 32.32 -3.35 -15.71
CA LYS A 185 31.80 -4.70 -15.91
C LYS A 185 30.89 -5.09 -14.76
N VAL A 186 29.84 -5.84 -15.07
CA VAL A 186 29.00 -6.46 -14.05
C VAL A 186 29.80 -7.59 -13.41
N GLU A 187 30.34 -7.32 -12.23
CA GLU A 187 30.92 -8.32 -11.35
C GLU A 187 29.86 -8.73 -10.34
N THR A 188 29.68 -10.03 -10.13
CA THR A 188 28.71 -10.55 -9.17
C THR A 188 29.39 -10.78 -7.83
N PHE A 189 28.73 -10.34 -6.77
CA PHE A 189 29.02 -10.76 -5.42
C PHE A 189 27.93 -11.76 -5.02
N ASP A 190 28.29 -13.04 -4.91
CA ASP A 190 27.30 -14.11 -4.77
C ASP A 190 27.78 -15.21 -3.80
N ALA A 191 26.97 -16.26 -3.65
CA ALA A 191 27.30 -17.42 -2.82
C ALA A 191 27.34 -18.73 -3.63
N GLY A 192 27.40 -18.64 -4.97
CA GLY A 192 27.20 -19.80 -5.85
C GLY A 192 25.77 -20.36 -5.79
N ALA A 193 25.57 -21.64 -6.11
CA ALA A 193 24.25 -22.25 -6.03
C ALA A 193 23.78 -22.37 -4.57
N LEU A 194 22.53 -22.03 -4.29
CA LEU A 194 21.90 -22.20 -2.98
C LEU A 194 20.93 -23.38 -3.02
N SER A 195 21.08 -24.35 -2.12
CA SER A 195 20.18 -25.49 -1.98
C SER A 195 19.55 -25.50 -0.59
N PHE A 196 18.23 -25.69 -0.53
CA PHE A 196 17.47 -25.71 0.71
C PHE A 196 17.03 -27.14 1.03
N ILE A 197 17.33 -27.58 2.25
CA ILE A 197 17.10 -28.94 2.73
C ILE A 197 16.14 -28.89 3.92
N GLY A 198 15.15 -29.78 3.94
CA GLY A 198 14.11 -29.81 4.97
C GLY A 198 12.97 -28.82 4.75
N THR A 199 12.99 -28.06 3.66
CA THR A 199 11.87 -27.24 3.22
C THR A 199 10.75 -28.11 2.65
N PRO A 200 9.46 -27.72 2.80
CA PRO A 200 8.33 -28.50 2.26
C PRO A 200 8.35 -28.63 0.73
N ILE A 201 8.88 -27.61 0.06
CA ILE A 201 9.12 -27.59 -1.38
C ILE A 201 10.63 -27.64 -1.65
N PRO A 202 11.09 -28.43 -2.64
CA PRO A 202 12.51 -28.48 -2.99
C PRO A 202 12.92 -27.18 -3.70
N ILE A 203 13.85 -26.44 -3.12
CA ILE A 203 14.30 -25.15 -3.65
C ILE A 203 15.80 -25.23 -3.96
N THR A 204 16.18 -24.80 -5.16
CA THR A 204 17.57 -24.53 -5.52
C THR A 204 17.62 -23.25 -6.34
N LEU A 205 18.45 -22.30 -5.93
CA LEU A 205 18.58 -20.99 -6.56
C LEU A 205 19.96 -20.84 -7.20
N PHE A 206 19.98 -20.18 -8.35
CA PHE A 206 21.19 -19.72 -9.03
C PHE A 206 21.13 -18.21 -9.17
N PRO A 207 22.27 -17.49 -9.23
CA PRO A 207 22.26 -16.07 -9.54
C PRO A 207 21.59 -15.79 -10.91
N PRO A 208 20.67 -14.81 -11.02
CA PRO A 208 20.07 -14.00 -9.95
C PRO A 208 19.07 -14.82 -9.12
N TYR A 209 19.24 -14.81 -7.80
CA TYR A 209 18.52 -15.70 -6.89
C TYR A 209 17.05 -15.31 -6.72
N ALA A 210 16.18 -15.96 -7.48
CA ALA A 210 14.74 -15.81 -7.34
C ALA A 210 14.02 -17.13 -7.62
N PHE A 211 12.98 -17.38 -6.83
CA PHE A 211 12.02 -18.45 -7.04
C PHE A 211 10.64 -17.93 -6.66
N MET A 212 9.68 -18.18 -7.52
CA MET A 212 8.27 -17.99 -7.24
C MET A 212 7.58 -19.29 -7.60
N GLY A 213 6.74 -19.78 -6.69
CA GLY A 213 5.90 -20.94 -6.95
C GLY A 213 4.42 -20.55 -6.91
N ASP A 214 3.56 -21.44 -7.35
CA ASP A 214 2.12 -21.21 -7.39
C ASP A 214 1.42 -21.70 -6.10
N ASP A 215 1.99 -22.70 -5.43
CA ASP A 215 1.38 -23.38 -4.29
C ASP A 215 2.40 -23.82 -3.24
N GLY A 216 2.03 -23.66 -1.97
CA GLY A 216 2.73 -24.17 -0.80
C GLY A 216 3.56 -23.12 -0.05
N SER A 217 4.26 -23.57 0.98
CA SER A 217 5.15 -22.73 1.77
C SER A 217 6.61 -23.17 1.57
N PRO A 218 7.57 -22.22 1.45
CA PRO A 218 8.99 -22.54 1.36
C PRO A 218 9.60 -22.97 2.70
N PHE A 219 8.85 -22.89 3.80
CA PHE A 219 9.27 -23.34 5.13
C PHE A 219 8.13 -24.02 5.90
N SER A 220 8.47 -24.80 6.91
CA SER A 220 7.48 -25.38 7.83
C SER A 220 7.25 -24.43 9.00
N SER A 221 6.00 -24.30 9.45
CA SER A 221 5.64 -23.45 10.60
C SER A 221 6.40 -23.86 11.87
N GLY A 222 7.29 -23.00 12.38
CA GLY A 222 8.16 -23.32 13.52
C GLY A 222 9.18 -24.45 13.25
N GLY A 223 9.29 -24.92 12.00
CA GLY A 223 10.11 -26.07 11.63
C GLY A 223 11.52 -25.68 11.20
N LYS A 224 12.48 -26.57 11.41
CA LYS A 224 13.88 -26.34 11.05
C LYS A 224 14.16 -26.74 9.60
N ALA A 225 15.01 -25.96 8.94
CA ALA A 225 15.55 -26.26 7.63
C ALA A 225 16.99 -25.77 7.52
N THR A 226 17.66 -26.12 6.42
CA THR A 226 19.07 -25.79 6.20
C THR A 226 19.25 -25.18 4.82
N VAL A 227 20.03 -24.11 4.75
CA VAL A 227 20.53 -23.56 3.49
C VAL A 227 21.99 -23.92 3.30
N GLN A 228 22.32 -24.43 2.11
CA GLN A 228 23.68 -24.78 1.70
C GLN A 228 24.07 -23.96 0.48
N ALA A 229 25.24 -23.34 0.54
CA ALA A 229 25.83 -22.59 -0.56
C ALA A 229 27.04 -23.34 -1.13
N SER A 230 27.13 -23.42 -2.47
CA SER A 230 28.31 -24.01 -3.11
C SER A 230 29.58 -23.15 -2.98
N GLY A 231 29.40 -21.88 -2.60
CA GLY A 231 30.45 -20.86 -2.56
C GLY A 231 30.65 -20.19 -3.92
N ALA A 232 31.08 -18.93 -3.88
CA ALA A 232 31.36 -18.14 -5.06
C ALA A 232 32.57 -18.68 -5.85
N ALA A 233 32.51 -18.60 -7.17
CA ALA A 233 33.64 -18.94 -8.04
C ALA A 233 34.71 -17.83 -8.05
N GLY A 234 34.28 -16.56 -7.92
CA GLY A 234 35.12 -15.37 -7.89
C GLY A 234 35.04 -14.65 -6.54
N ALA A 235 34.42 -13.47 -6.52
CA ALA A 235 34.16 -12.69 -5.32
C ALA A 235 32.80 -13.04 -4.70
N GLY A 236 32.73 -13.15 -3.38
CA GLY A 236 31.52 -13.62 -2.71
C GLY A 236 31.76 -14.42 -1.45
N TYR A 237 30.71 -15.09 -0.99
CA TYR A 237 30.75 -15.98 0.15
C TYR A 237 31.50 -17.27 -0.17
N GLU A 238 32.25 -17.79 0.81
CA GLU A 238 32.74 -19.17 0.75
C GLU A 238 31.58 -20.18 0.87
N ALA A 239 31.85 -21.45 0.60
CA ALA A 239 30.84 -22.49 0.79
C ALA A 239 30.42 -22.54 2.26
N PHE A 240 29.11 -22.60 2.51
CA PHE A 240 28.57 -22.62 3.86
C PHE A 240 27.32 -23.49 3.98
N GLU A 241 27.01 -23.83 5.22
CA GLU A 241 25.79 -24.53 5.61
C GLU A 241 25.25 -23.90 6.90
N ARG A 242 23.99 -23.46 6.89
CA ARG A 242 23.35 -22.81 8.05
C ARG A 242 21.93 -23.33 8.26
N GLU A 243 21.62 -23.64 9.52
CA GLU A 243 20.27 -24.02 9.96
C GLU A 243 19.48 -22.75 10.28
N PHE A 244 18.22 -22.72 9.86
CA PHE A 244 17.26 -21.67 10.20
C PHE A 244 15.95 -22.30 10.67
N THR A 245 15.14 -21.52 11.37
CA THR A 245 13.82 -21.93 11.83
C THR A 245 12.73 -21.12 11.12
N GLY A 246 11.81 -21.82 10.46
CA GLY A 246 10.65 -21.18 9.84
C GLY A 246 9.78 -20.49 10.89
N THR A 247 9.33 -19.28 10.59
CA THR A 247 8.38 -18.53 11.42
C THR A 247 7.08 -19.31 11.59
N GLN A 248 6.32 -19.02 12.65
CA GLN A 248 4.97 -19.55 12.76
C GLN A 248 4.07 -18.84 11.73
N PHE A 249 3.13 -19.57 11.13
CA PHE A 249 2.25 -18.95 10.15
C PHE A 249 1.36 -17.93 10.85
N ILE A 250 1.24 -16.75 10.25
CA ILE A 250 0.30 -15.75 10.71
C ILE A 250 -1.09 -16.19 10.28
N GLN A 251 -2.03 -16.16 11.21
CA GLN A 251 -3.44 -16.41 10.93
C GLN A 251 -4.24 -15.45 11.79
N THR A 252 -5.01 -14.58 11.15
CA THR A 252 -5.85 -13.65 11.88
C THR A 252 -7.12 -14.36 12.37
N SER A 253 -7.63 -13.92 13.52
CA SER A 253 -8.83 -14.47 14.14
C SER A 253 -9.64 -13.36 14.79
N PRO A 254 -10.79 -12.94 14.24
CA PRO A 254 -11.37 -13.44 12.99
C PRO A 254 -10.46 -13.19 11.77
N THR A 255 -10.63 -13.98 10.71
CA THR A 255 -9.87 -13.77 9.46
C THR A 255 -10.19 -12.39 8.89
N LEU A 256 -9.26 -11.74 8.17
CA LEU A 256 -9.47 -10.37 7.70
C LEU A 256 -10.76 -10.21 6.89
N ASP A 257 -11.12 -11.17 6.04
CA ASP A 257 -12.35 -11.14 5.25
C ASP A 257 -13.66 -11.17 6.08
N LYS A 258 -13.55 -11.25 7.41
CA LYS A 258 -14.68 -11.22 8.36
C LYS A 258 -14.76 -9.92 9.15
N ILE A 259 -13.83 -8.98 8.96
CA ILE A 259 -13.96 -7.63 9.50
C ILE A 259 -15.13 -6.94 8.76
N GLY A 260 -16.04 -6.34 9.51
CA GLY A 260 -17.26 -5.75 9.00
C GLY A 260 -17.01 -4.49 8.18
N PHE A 261 -17.92 -4.19 7.24
CA PHE A 261 -17.83 -3.02 6.38
C PHE A 261 -17.71 -1.71 7.17
N SER A 262 -18.52 -1.54 8.22
CA SER A 262 -18.49 -0.35 9.10
C SER A 262 -17.24 -0.27 9.97
N GLU A 263 -16.56 -1.39 10.26
CA GLU A 263 -15.28 -1.37 10.96
C GLU A 263 -14.17 -0.92 10.00
N VAL A 264 -14.20 -1.41 8.75
CA VAL A 264 -13.23 -1.06 7.72
C VAL A 264 -13.37 0.40 7.30
N PHE A 265 -14.58 0.85 7.00
CA PHE A 265 -14.84 2.16 6.39
C PHE A 265 -15.46 3.19 7.34
N GLY A 266 -15.73 2.83 8.60
CA GLY A 266 -16.22 3.77 9.61
C GLY A 266 -15.12 4.69 10.17
N SER A 267 -15.44 5.35 11.28
CA SER A 267 -14.54 6.34 11.91
C SER A 267 -13.62 5.78 13.01
N GLY A 268 -13.83 4.51 13.39
CA GLY A 268 -13.02 3.84 14.41
C GLY A 268 -11.71 3.29 13.85
N ASP A 269 -10.77 3.01 14.77
CA ASP A 269 -9.60 2.17 14.48
C ASP A 269 -10.05 0.76 14.08
N ILE A 270 -9.26 0.08 13.25
CA ILE A 270 -9.61 -1.25 12.74
C ILE A 270 -8.98 -2.30 13.65
N PRO A 271 -9.77 -3.09 14.40
CA PRO A 271 -9.24 -4.11 15.28
C PRO A 271 -8.79 -5.32 14.45
N ILE A 272 -7.54 -5.73 14.64
CA ILE A 272 -6.98 -6.95 14.06
C ILE A 272 -6.43 -7.81 15.19
N SER A 273 -6.68 -9.11 15.15
CA SER A 273 -6.12 -10.06 16.11
C SER A 273 -5.60 -11.31 15.42
N TRP A 274 -4.59 -11.93 16.03
CA TRP A 274 -3.94 -13.14 15.55
C TRP A 274 -3.50 -14.00 16.73
N VAL A 275 -3.13 -15.25 16.45
CA VAL A 275 -2.53 -16.13 17.46
C VAL A 275 -1.09 -15.69 17.70
N PRO A 276 -0.69 -15.28 18.92
CA PRO A 276 0.68 -14.87 19.20
C PRO A 276 1.72 -15.93 18.82
N GLY A 277 2.85 -15.48 18.29
CA GLY A 277 3.97 -16.33 17.89
C GLY A 277 5.30 -15.78 18.39
N SER A 278 6.34 -15.97 17.58
CA SER A 278 7.65 -15.36 17.77
C SER A 278 8.11 -14.70 16.47
N GLY A 279 8.51 -13.45 16.55
CA GLY A 279 9.00 -12.67 15.42
C GLY A 279 8.45 -11.26 15.44
N ASP A 280 8.71 -10.52 14.38
CA ASP A 280 8.21 -9.18 14.18
C ASP A 280 6.88 -9.26 13.42
N VAL A 281 5.86 -8.53 13.89
CA VAL A 281 4.59 -8.40 13.17
C VAL A 281 4.49 -7.00 12.59
N THR A 282 4.21 -6.94 11.30
CA THR A 282 4.01 -5.71 10.57
C THR A 282 2.65 -5.73 9.90
N ILE A 283 1.89 -4.65 10.04
CA ILE A 283 0.63 -4.40 9.36
C ILE A 283 0.91 -3.39 8.26
N THR A 284 0.73 -3.78 7.01
CA THR A 284 0.77 -2.87 5.87
C THR A 284 -0.64 -2.63 5.39
N ALA A 285 -1.04 -1.36 5.35
CA ALA A 285 -2.34 -0.93 4.83
C ALA A 285 -2.13 -0.02 3.63
N THR A 286 -2.67 -0.42 2.48
CA THR A 286 -2.75 0.42 1.29
C THR A 286 -4.18 0.92 1.17
N VAL A 287 -4.34 2.24 1.16
CA VAL A 287 -5.63 2.92 1.07
C VAL A 287 -5.77 3.62 -0.27
N THR A 288 -7.00 3.70 -0.75
CA THR A 288 -7.36 4.38 -2.00
C THR A 288 -8.55 5.30 -1.74
N ALA A 289 -8.48 6.55 -2.18
CA ALA A 289 -9.59 7.49 -2.17
C ALA A 289 -10.47 7.34 -3.43
N ALA A 290 -11.63 8.00 -3.45
CA ALA A 290 -12.55 7.96 -4.59
C ALA A 290 -11.95 8.55 -5.88
N ASP A 291 -11.00 9.48 -5.76
CA ASP A 291 -10.25 10.10 -6.86
C ASP A 291 -9.04 9.26 -7.33
N PHE A 292 -8.89 8.03 -6.80
CA PHE A 292 -7.77 7.12 -7.03
C PHE A 292 -6.42 7.55 -6.42
N THR A 293 -6.40 8.56 -5.55
CA THR A 293 -5.24 8.84 -4.71
C THR A 293 -4.97 7.63 -3.82
N THR A 294 -3.70 7.22 -3.73
CA THR A 294 -3.30 6.05 -2.92
C THR A 294 -2.25 6.42 -1.89
N GLY A 295 -2.35 5.77 -0.74
CA GLY A 295 -1.39 5.90 0.36
C GLY A 295 -1.04 4.51 0.91
N THR A 296 0.17 4.34 1.44
CA THR A 296 0.56 3.09 2.10
C THR A 296 1.23 3.38 3.42
N ILE A 297 0.66 2.83 4.49
CA ILE A 297 1.23 2.87 5.83
C ILE A 297 1.73 1.49 6.25
N THR A 298 2.72 1.51 7.12
CA THR A 298 3.31 0.32 7.73
C THR A 298 3.37 0.52 9.24
N CYS A 299 2.59 -0.26 9.98
CA CYS A 299 2.55 -0.23 11.43
C CYS A 299 3.31 -1.44 11.99
N LYS A 300 4.17 -1.22 13.00
CA LYS A 300 4.82 -2.30 13.73
C LYS A 300 3.96 -2.70 14.93
N ALA A 301 3.82 -3.98 15.18
CA ALA A 301 3.09 -4.52 16.31
C ALA A 301 3.91 -5.55 17.08
N GLU A 302 3.70 -5.62 18.39
CA GLU A 302 4.27 -6.66 19.23
C GLU A 302 3.51 -7.97 19.02
N ASP A 303 4.19 -9.02 18.52
CA ASP A 303 3.54 -10.31 18.24
C ASP A 303 2.90 -10.92 19.51
N ALA A 304 3.54 -10.73 20.67
CA ALA A 304 3.06 -11.24 21.95
C ALA A 304 1.70 -10.64 22.38
N ALA A 305 1.35 -9.44 21.88
CA ALA A 305 0.05 -8.84 22.13
C ALA A 305 -1.09 -9.60 21.44
N GLY A 306 -0.82 -10.22 20.29
CA GLY A 306 -1.81 -10.95 19.50
C GLY A 306 -2.91 -10.08 18.89
N SER A 307 -2.75 -8.76 18.93
CA SER A 307 -3.72 -7.81 18.40
C SER A 307 -3.09 -6.46 18.11
N PHE A 308 -3.70 -5.72 17.19
CA PHE A 308 -3.35 -4.35 16.86
C PHE A 308 -4.58 -3.59 16.38
N GLU A 309 -4.71 -2.34 16.82
CA GLU A 309 -5.74 -1.41 16.36
C GLU A 309 -5.11 -0.53 15.28
N VAL A 310 -5.49 -0.74 14.01
CA VAL A 310 -4.97 0.08 12.91
C VAL A 310 -5.53 1.49 13.04
N PRO A 311 -4.69 2.52 13.27
CA PRO A 311 -5.20 3.85 13.56
C PRO A 311 -5.91 4.47 12.36
N ARG A 312 -7.15 4.92 12.54
CA ARG A 312 -7.91 5.60 11.49
C ARG A 312 -7.18 6.83 10.95
N ALA A 313 -6.59 7.61 11.87
CA ALA A 313 -5.81 8.80 11.53
C ALA A 313 -4.59 8.50 10.65
N ALA A 314 -4.00 7.30 10.75
CA ALA A 314 -2.90 6.90 9.87
C ALA A 314 -3.41 6.61 8.45
N LEU A 315 -4.56 5.95 8.32
CA LEU A 315 -5.20 5.66 7.04
C LEU A 315 -5.60 6.95 6.31
N GLU A 316 -6.27 7.88 7.00
CA GLU A 316 -6.67 9.17 6.45
C GLU A 316 -5.46 10.07 6.16
N GLY A 317 -4.46 10.06 7.05
CA GLY A 317 -3.21 10.79 6.84
C GLY A 317 -2.45 10.34 5.60
N ALA A 318 -2.54 9.05 5.23
CA ALA A 318 -1.94 8.52 4.01
C ALA A 318 -2.59 9.03 2.73
N LEU A 319 -3.82 9.54 2.80
CA LEU A 319 -4.57 10.14 1.69
C LEU A 319 -4.61 11.68 1.76
N GLY A 320 -3.88 12.30 2.69
CA GLY A 320 -3.93 13.76 2.86
C GLY A 320 -5.26 14.28 3.40
N GLY A 321 -6.04 13.44 4.08
CA GLY A 321 -7.35 13.77 4.66
C GLY A 321 -8.56 13.40 3.80
N GLU A 322 -8.35 12.82 2.62
CA GLU A 322 -9.44 12.28 1.80
C GLU A 322 -10.06 11.01 2.41
N THR A 323 -11.32 10.76 2.07
CA THR A 323 -12.06 9.59 2.55
C THR A 323 -11.51 8.30 1.94
N VAL A 324 -11.27 7.30 2.79
CA VAL A 324 -10.87 5.95 2.37
C VAL A 324 -12.04 5.27 1.64
N ASN A 325 -11.87 4.97 0.35
CA ASN A 325 -12.84 4.23 -0.48
C ASN A 325 -12.33 2.84 -0.92
N GLY A 326 -11.11 2.48 -0.56
CA GLY A 326 -10.55 1.15 -0.76
C GLY A 326 -9.46 0.90 0.26
N LEU A 327 -9.36 -0.33 0.74
CA LEU A 327 -8.36 -0.72 1.72
C LEU A 327 -7.82 -2.11 1.38
N SER A 328 -6.50 -2.27 1.31
CA SER A 328 -5.84 -3.57 1.31
C SER A 328 -5.02 -3.71 2.57
N LEU A 329 -5.32 -4.71 3.39
CA LEU A 329 -4.57 -5.05 4.59
C LEU A 329 -3.70 -6.27 4.32
N SER A 330 -2.43 -6.20 4.72
CA SER A 330 -1.49 -7.31 4.77
C SER A 330 -0.85 -7.37 6.15
N ILE A 331 -0.96 -8.51 6.82
CA ILE A 331 -0.35 -8.74 8.12
C ILE A 331 0.73 -9.77 7.92
N THR A 332 1.96 -9.38 8.23
CA THR A 332 3.13 -10.21 8.01
C THR A 332 3.79 -10.50 9.35
N ARG A 333 4.01 -11.79 9.64
CA ARG A 333 4.96 -12.20 10.68
C ARG A 333 6.29 -12.55 10.03
N ARG A 334 7.38 -12.02 10.59
CA ARG A 334 8.74 -12.29 10.14
C ARG A 334 9.56 -12.95 11.25
N GLY A 335 10.15 -14.10 10.93
CA GLY A 335 11.22 -14.72 11.72
C GLY A 335 12.58 -14.40 11.12
N ARG A 336 13.59 -14.25 11.98
CA ARG A 336 14.95 -13.87 11.59
C ARG A 336 15.98 -14.77 12.28
N ASP A 337 16.81 -15.43 11.48
CA ASP A 337 18.00 -16.16 11.93
C ASP A 337 19.25 -15.45 11.41
N LEU A 338 20.08 -14.93 12.33
CA LEU A 338 21.32 -14.22 11.99
C LEU A 338 22.54 -15.10 12.29
N HIS A 339 23.41 -15.27 11.30
CA HIS A 339 24.67 -15.98 11.40
C HIS A 339 25.83 -15.05 11.08
N THR A 340 26.75 -14.83 12.02
CA THR A 340 27.83 -13.83 11.88
C THR A 340 29.22 -14.45 11.66
N ASP A 341 29.26 -15.76 11.42
CA ASP A 341 30.46 -16.59 11.43
C ASP A 341 30.84 -17.11 10.03
N LEU A 342 30.53 -16.34 8.98
CA LEU A 342 30.89 -16.68 7.60
C LEU A 342 32.10 -15.88 7.12
N THR A 343 32.67 -16.38 6.03
CA THR A 343 33.85 -15.81 5.37
C THR A 343 33.50 -15.47 3.94
N THR A 344 34.07 -14.38 3.44
CA THR A 344 34.01 -14.02 2.02
C THR A 344 35.42 -13.99 1.42
N LYS A 345 35.48 -13.96 0.10
CA LYS A 345 36.73 -13.91 -0.67
C LYS A 345 36.57 -13.07 -1.92
N GLY A 346 37.70 -12.80 -2.57
CA GLY A 346 37.78 -12.13 -3.86
C GLY A 346 37.81 -10.60 -3.74
N GLU A 347 37.84 -9.94 -4.89
CA GLU A 347 37.92 -8.49 -5.03
C GLU A 347 36.88 -8.05 -6.05
N LEU A 348 36.34 -6.83 -5.87
CA LEU A 348 35.39 -6.20 -6.79
C LEU A 348 35.91 -4.82 -7.20
N VAL A 349 35.64 -4.42 -8.43
CA VAL A 349 36.04 -3.12 -8.96
C VAL A 349 35.13 -2.03 -8.38
N GLY A 350 35.74 -1.16 -7.57
CA GLY A 350 35.07 0.01 -6.99
C GLY A 350 34.23 -0.29 -5.76
N GLU A 351 34.23 -1.53 -5.27
CA GLU A 351 33.52 -1.94 -4.05
C GLU A 351 34.50 -2.61 -3.09
N THR A 352 34.30 -2.41 -1.78
CA THR A 352 35.08 -3.13 -0.77
C THR A 352 34.40 -4.46 -0.46
N VAL A 353 35.13 -5.56 -0.60
CA VAL A 353 34.68 -6.89 -0.15
C VAL A 353 35.15 -7.10 1.28
N GLN A 354 34.21 -7.15 2.23
CA GLN A 354 34.52 -7.38 3.63
C GLN A 354 34.80 -8.86 3.89
N PRO A 355 35.94 -9.25 4.47
CA PRO A 355 36.34 -10.66 4.62
C PRO A 355 35.46 -11.44 5.61
N VAL A 356 34.76 -10.73 6.50
CA VAL A 356 33.74 -11.28 7.40
C VAL A 356 32.39 -11.19 6.69
N GLY A 357 31.69 -12.30 6.59
CA GLY A 357 30.36 -12.39 6.02
C GLY A 357 29.31 -12.73 7.07
N TRP A 358 28.16 -12.08 7.01
CA TRP A 358 26.99 -12.41 7.82
C TRP A 358 25.85 -12.88 6.92
N LEU A 359 25.05 -13.80 7.42
CA LEU A 359 23.88 -14.30 6.71
C LEU A 359 22.65 -14.08 7.58
N GLU A 360 21.71 -13.34 7.05
CA GLU A 360 20.36 -13.23 7.55
C GLU A 360 19.44 -14.14 6.75
N VAL A 361 18.83 -15.12 7.42
CA VAL A 361 17.75 -15.92 6.85
C VAL A 361 16.44 -15.44 7.45
N ILE A 362 15.56 -14.97 6.58
CA ILE A 362 14.27 -14.39 6.90
C ILE A 362 13.21 -15.37 6.44
N THR A 363 12.28 -15.69 7.33
CA THR A 363 11.05 -16.37 6.93
C THR A 363 9.87 -15.46 7.18
N SER A 364 8.98 -15.31 6.20
CA SER A 364 7.82 -14.43 6.30
C SER A 364 6.54 -15.16 5.96
N SER A 365 5.52 -14.94 6.77
CA SER A 365 4.16 -15.45 6.56
C SER A 365 3.22 -14.26 6.50
N THR A 366 2.43 -14.15 5.44
CA THR A 366 1.56 -12.99 5.18
C THR A 366 0.13 -13.42 4.91
N GLU A 367 -0.80 -12.91 5.71
CA GLU A 367 -2.23 -12.96 5.40
C GLU A 367 -2.67 -11.60 4.84
N PHE A 368 -3.43 -11.61 3.75
CA PHE A 368 -3.94 -10.38 3.16
C PHE A 368 -5.42 -10.43 2.76
N HIS A 369 -6.05 -9.26 2.75
CA HIS A 369 -7.39 -9.08 2.20
C HIS A 369 -7.56 -7.67 1.66
N ALA A 370 -8.36 -7.53 0.61
CA ALA A 370 -8.72 -6.26 0.01
C ALA A 370 -10.22 -6.01 0.17
N TYR A 371 -10.56 -4.88 0.73
CA TYR A 371 -11.90 -4.35 0.89
C TYR A 371 -12.12 -3.27 -0.16
N MET A 372 -13.26 -3.37 -0.81
CA MET A 372 -13.73 -2.35 -1.75
C MET A 372 -14.81 -1.53 -1.04
N GLY A 373 -14.67 -0.21 -1.10
CA GLY A 373 -15.71 0.72 -0.65
C GLY A 373 -16.85 0.79 -1.66
N CYS A 374 -17.40 1.98 -1.83
CA CYS A 374 -18.60 2.17 -2.63
C CYS A 374 -18.30 2.46 -4.10
N ALA A 375 -19.29 2.19 -4.96
CA ALA A 375 -19.18 2.51 -6.37
C ALA A 375 -19.13 4.03 -6.58
N PRO A 376 -18.62 4.52 -7.72
CA PRO A 376 -18.70 5.94 -8.04
C PRO A 376 -20.15 6.44 -7.99
N GLY A 377 -20.39 7.55 -7.28
CA GLY A 377 -21.74 8.09 -7.04
C GLY A 377 -22.43 7.55 -5.78
N GLU A 378 -21.85 6.55 -5.12
CA GLU A 378 -22.31 6.08 -3.81
C GLU A 378 -21.39 6.59 -2.69
N ALA A 379 -21.94 6.77 -1.49
CA ALA A 379 -21.19 7.07 -0.28
C ALA A 379 -21.30 5.93 0.74
N ILE A 380 -20.27 5.81 1.58
CA ILE A 380 -20.24 4.90 2.73
C ILE A 380 -21.15 5.50 3.82
N CYS A 381 -22.36 4.96 3.97
CA CYS A 381 -23.34 5.38 4.97
C CYS A 381 -23.59 4.26 5.97
N ASP A 382 -23.13 4.47 7.20
CA ASP A 382 -23.15 3.49 8.29
C ASP A 382 -22.55 2.13 7.90
N ASP A 383 -23.39 1.15 7.56
CA ASP A 383 -23.01 -0.22 7.22
C ASP A 383 -23.21 -0.58 5.75
N SER A 384 -23.51 0.39 4.89
CA SER A 384 -23.83 0.15 3.48
C SER A 384 -23.38 1.28 2.55
N CYS A 385 -23.37 0.96 1.25
CA CYS A 385 -23.23 1.96 0.20
C CYS A 385 -24.61 2.49 -0.17
N VAL A 386 -24.74 3.82 -0.15
CA VAL A 386 -25.98 4.51 -0.52
C VAL A 386 -25.69 5.40 -1.73
N ASP A 387 -26.61 5.35 -2.70
CA ASP A 387 -26.58 6.21 -3.88
C ASP A 387 -26.93 7.64 -3.48
N VAL A 388 -25.91 8.46 -3.24
CA VAL A 388 -26.11 9.86 -2.85
C VAL A 388 -26.50 10.74 -4.02
N GLN A 389 -26.56 10.20 -5.25
CA GLN A 389 -26.96 10.95 -6.43
C GLN A 389 -28.49 10.94 -6.63
N TYR A 390 -29.17 9.93 -6.10
CA TYR A 390 -30.60 9.71 -6.37
C TYR A 390 -31.44 9.23 -5.17
N ASP A 391 -30.83 9.01 -4.00
CA ASP A 391 -31.58 8.70 -2.78
C ASP A 391 -32.05 9.98 -2.08
N ASP A 392 -33.36 10.21 -2.09
CA ASP A 392 -34.02 11.34 -1.42
C ASP A 392 -33.70 11.43 0.08
N ALA A 393 -33.33 10.32 0.72
CA ALA A 393 -32.96 10.30 2.15
C ALA A 393 -31.47 10.60 2.41
N ASN A 394 -30.64 10.65 1.36
CA ASN A 394 -29.18 10.75 1.46
C ASN A 394 -28.59 11.58 0.29
N CYS A 395 -29.26 12.66 -0.10
CA CYS A 395 -28.93 13.40 -1.30
C CYS A 395 -27.68 14.27 -1.13
N GLY A 396 -26.64 13.98 -1.91
CA GLY A 396 -25.33 14.61 -1.82
C GLY A 396 -24.48 14.12 -0.64
N GLY A 397 -25.03 13.32 0.27
CA GLY A 397 -24.32 12.79 1.43
C GLY A 397 -25.21 11.95 2.36
N CYS A 398 -24.57 11.16 3.22
CA CYS A 398 -25.29 10.32 4.18
C CYS A 398 -26.14 11.14 5.15
N GLY A 399 -27.43 10.86 5.22
CA GLY A 399 -28.39 11.55 6.08
C GLY A 399 -28.84 12.94 5.60
N GLU A 400 -28.36 13.40 4.44
CA GLU A 400 -28.76 14.67 3.81
C GLU A 400 -30.09 14.48 3.07
N ALA A 401 -31.17 14.32 3.84
CA ALA A 401 -32.49 14.08 3.26
C ALA A 401 -33.08 15.36 2.63
N CYS A 402 -33.65 15.21 1.43
CA CYS A 402 -34.44 16.25 0.80
C CYS A 402 -35.71 16.55 1.60
N ALA A 403 -36.24 17.77 1.44
CA ALA A 403 -37.46 18.18 2.11
C ALA A 403 -38.66 17.32 1.65
N GLU A 404 -39.72 17.30 2.46
CA GLU A 404 -40.94 16.58 2.10
C GLU A 404 -41.48 17.09 0.74
N ALA A 405 -41.53 16.20 -0.27
CA ALA A 405 -41.93 16.43 -1.67
C ALA A 405 -40.85 16.89 -2.66
N ASP A 406 -39.61 17.10 -2.21
CA ASP A 406 -38.45 17.21 -3.10
C ASP A 406 -37.90 15.81 -3.40
N TYR A 407 -37.06 15.70 -4.43
CA TYR A 407 -36.37 14.46 -4.81
C TYR A 407 -34.90 14.73 -5.11
N CYS A 408 -34.07 13.69 -5.04
CA CYS A 408 -32.64 13.81 -5.30
C CYS A 408 -32.33 13.64 -6.79
N GLU A 409 -31.59 14.59 -7.35
CA GLU A 409 -31.07 14.50 -8.71
C GLU A 409 -29.60 14.93 -8.76
N GLU A 410 -28.75 14.00 -9.16
CA GLU A 410 -27.30 14.18 -9.26
C GLU A 410 -26.64 14.75 -7.99
N GLY A 411 -27.18 14.38 -6.82
CA GLY A 411 -26.66 14.78 -5.50
C GLY A 411 -27.15 16.15 -5.03
N THR A 412 -28.16 16.71 -5.70
CA THR A 412 -28.82 17.95 -5.31
C THR A 412 -30.31 17.70 -5.09
N CYS A 413 -30.88 18.25 -4.03
CA CYS A 413 -32.32 18.21 -3.83
C CYS A 413 -33.01 19.13 -4.85
N VAL A 414 -33.95 18.57 -5.58
CA VAL A 414 -34.74 19.25 -6.61
C VAL A 414 -36.19 19.25 -6.19
N GLY A 415 -36.82 20.41 -6.26
CA GLY A 415 -38.22 20.57 -5.91
C GLY A 415 -38.54 21.96 -5.43
N GLU A 416 -39.81 22.16 -5.07
CA GLU A 416 -40.32 23.48 -4.67
C GLU A 416 -39.57 24.02 -3.46
N THR A 417 -39.32 23.17 -2.45
CA THR A 417 -38.71 23.63 -1.21
C THR A 417 -37.22 23.92 -1.39
N ALA A 418 -36.49 23.03 -2.06
CA ALA A 418 -35.08 23.22 -2.40
C ALA A 418 -34.86 24.48 -3.25
N CYS A 419 -35.68 24.68 -4.29
CA CYS A 419 -35.59 25.86 -5.14
C CYS A 419 -35.82 27.16 -4.36
N PHE A 420 -36.84 27.20 -3.49
CA PHE A 420 -37.08 28.38 -2.67
C PHE A 420 -35.96 28.64 -1.66
N SER A 421 -35.42 27.60 -1.02
CA SER A 421 -34.29 27.75 -0.09
C SER A 421 -33.07 28.30 -0.81
N CYS A 422 -32.71 27.75 -1.98
CA CYS A 422 -31.59 28.23 -2.76
C CYS A 422 -31.82 29.68 -3.25
N PHE A 423 -33.04 30.01 -3.70
CA PHE A 423 -33.41 31.36 -4.10
C PHE A 423 -33.12 32.36 -2.99
N ASP A 424 -33.62 32.15 -1.77
CA ASP A 424 -33.44 33.06 -0.65
C ASP A 424 -31.95 33.25 -0.27
N ASP A 425 -31.17 32.17 -0.24
CA ASP A 425 -29.74 32.23 0.03
C ASP A 425 -28.97 32.96 -1.08
N SER A 426 -29.32 32.74 -2.34
CA SER A 426 -28.68 33.36 -3.49
C SER A 426 -28.88 34.89 -3.50
N LEU A 427 -30.05 35.39 -3.07
CA LEU A 427 -30.34 36.83 -3.00
C LEU A 427 -29.48 37.55 -1.95
N LEU A 428 -28.96 36.83 -0.97
CA LEU A 428 -28.01 37.32 0.04
C LEU A 428 -26.55 37.07 -0.37
N GLY A 429 -26.31 36.08 -1.23
CA GLY A 429 -25.00 35.67 -1.73
C GLY A 429 -24.77 36.03 -3.20
N ALA A 430 -24.76 35.02 -4.06
CA ALA A 430 -24.32 35.11 -5.46
C ALA A 430 -25.10 36.15 -6.29
N CYS A 431 -26.42 36.23 -6.10
CA CYS A 431 -27.32 37.12 -6.83
C CYS A 431 -27.62 38.44 -6.10
N LYS A 432 -26.85 38.75 -5.05
CA LYS A 432 -27.04 39.96 -4.25
C LYS A 432 -27.00 41.24 -5.07
N SER A 433 -26.10 41.33 -6.06
CA SER A 433 -25.92 42.57 -6.83
C SER A 433 -27.15 42.89 -7.71
N GLN A 434 -27.74 41.86 -8.31
CA GLN A 434 -28.95 41.93 -9.11
C GLN A 434 -30.15 42.27 -8.22
N ASN A 435 -30.24 41.62 -7.06
CA ASN A 435 -31.26 41.92 -6.06
C ASN A 435 -31.19 43.39 -5.60
N ASP A 436 -30.01 43.86 -5.16
CA ASP A 436 -29.79 45.24 -4.73
C ASP A 436 -30.17 46.26 -5.81
N ALA A 437 -29.87 45.96 -7.08
CA ALA A 437 -30.22 46.81 -8.21
C ALA A 437 -31.74 46.95 -8.38
N CYS A 438 -32.49 45.84 -8.28
CA CYS A 438 -33.95 45.89 -8.29
C CYS A 438 -34.51 46.61 -7.06
N GLN A 439 -34.02 46.29 -5.86
CA GLN A 439 -34.51 46.88 -4.61
C GLN A 439 -34.22 48.39 -4.51
N SER A 440 -33.16 48.87 -5.17
CA SER A 440 -32.82 50.29 -5.28
C SER A 440 -33.71 51.05 -6.28
N TYR A 441 -34.41 50.34 -7.18
CA TYR A 441 -35.30 50.93 -8.17
C TYR A 441 -36.77 50.73 -7.75
N ALA A 442 -37.42 51.82 -7.29
CA ALA A 442 -38.77 51.75 -6.71
C ALA A 442 -39.83 51.05 -7.60
N PRO A 443 -39.85 51.21 -8.94
CA PRO A 443 -40.74 50.44 -9.81
C PRO A 443 -40.44 48.94 -9.82
N CYS A 444 -39.17 48.50 -9.81
CA CYS A 444 -38.81 47.08 -9.72
C CYS A 444 -39.23 46.49 -8.38
N LYS A 445 -38.93 47.18 -7.27
CA LYS A 445 -39.39 46.76 -5.94
C LYS A 445 -40.91 46.62 -5.84
N THR A 446 -41.66 47.54 -6.47
CA THR A 446 -43.13 47.48 -6.50
C THR A 446 -43.61 46.29 -7.34
N PHE A 447 -42.96 46.05 -8.47
CA PHE A 447 -43.23 44.91 -9.34
C PHE A 447 -42.95 43.58 -8.64
N ASP A 448 -41.79 43.42 -8.00
CA ASP A 448 -41.39 42.26 -7.20
C ASP A 448 -42.44 41.94 -6.11
N THR A 449 -42.88 42.96 -5.36
CA THR A 449 -43.95 42.79 -4.35
C THR A 449 -45.30 42.42 -4.98
N CYS A 450 -45.62 42.94 -6.16
CA CYS A 450 -46.86 42.62 -6.88
C CYS A 450 -46.84 41.15 -7.37
N TYR A 451 -45.73 40.76 -8.00
CA TYR A 451 -45.56 39.46 -8.63
C TYR A 451 -45.52 38.33 -7.59
N SER A 452 -44.75 38.50 -6.51
CA SER A 452 -44.66 37.53 -5.39
C SER A 452 -46.00 37.32 -4.65
N ALA A 453 -46.92 38.28 -4.69
CA ALA A 453 -48.24 38.15 -4.08
C ALA A 453 -49.29 37.47 -4.98
N CYS A 454 -48.97 37.21 -6.25
CA CYS A 454 -49.92 36.68 -7.22
C CYS A 454 -50.08 35.15 -7.14
N GLN A 455 -51.34 34.70 -7.14
CA GLN A 455 -51.69 33.26 -7.14
C GLN A 455 -52.27 32.77 -8.48
N THR A 456 -52.40 33.65 -9.47
CA THR A 456 -52.98 33.32 -10.77
C THR A 456 -52.22 34.01 -11.90
N GLN A 457 -52.19 33.40 -13.08
CA GLN A 457 -51.55 33.98 -14.26
C GLN A 457 -52.12 35.38 -14.59
N ALA A 458 -53.43 35.56 -14.50
CA ALA A 458 -54.06 36.86 -14.75
C ALA A 458 -53.60 37.97 -13.78
N CYS A 459 -53.24 37.62 -12.55
CA CYS A 459 -52.66 38.56 -11.59
C CYS A 459 -51.23 38.93 -12.00
N ALA A 460 -50.42 37.92 -12.36
CA ALA A 460 -49.04 38.12 -12.80
C ALA A 460 -49.00 39.01 -14.07
N ASP A 461 -49.87 38.72 -15.06
CA ASP A 461 -50.01 39.50 -16.28
C ASP A 461 -50.36 40.97 -15.97
N ALA A 462 -51.25 41.21 -15.01
CA ALA A 462 -51.61 42.57 -14.59
C ALA A 462 -50.45 43.31 -13.89
N CYS A 463 -49.61 42.61 -13.12
CA CYS A 463 -48.39 43.19 -12.56
C CYS A 463 -47.38 43.55 -13.67
N VAL A 464 -47.22 42.68 -14.68
CA VAL A 464 -46.32 42.91 -15.83
C VAL A 464 -46.80 44.10 -16.65
N GLU A 465 -48.10 44.22 -16.92
CA GLU A 465 -48.68 45.36 -17.65
C GLU A 465 -48.51 46.70 -16.89
N ALA A 466 -48.40 46.66 -15.56
CA ALA A 466 -48.21 47.84 -14.72
C ALA A 466 -46.73 48.25 -14.53
N ALA A 467 -45.78 47.38 -14.89
CA ALA A 467 -44.35 47.64 -14.74
C ALA A 467 -43.76 48.37 -15.95
N ASP A 468 -42.73 49.19 -15.71
CA ASP A 468 -41.91 49.72 -16.80
C ASP A 468 -40.84 48.71 -17.24
N GLN A 469 -40.26 48.92 -18.43
CA GLN A 469 -39.29 47.99 -18.99
C GLN A 469 -38.04 47.83 -18.13
N MET A 470 -37.58 48.91 -17.47
CA MET A 470 -36.38 48.84 -16.63
C MET A 470 -36.63 48.00 -15.37
N ALA A 471 -37.84 48.05 -14.81
CA ALA A 471 -38.26 47.19 -13.73
C ALA A 471 -38.29 45.71 -14.14
N LEU A 472 -38.83 45.41 -15.33
CA LEU A 472 -38.84 44.06 -15.88
C LEU A 472 -37.43 43.54 -16.14
N ASP A 473 -36.54 44.34 -16.71
CA ASP A 473 -35.16 43.95 -17.00
C ASP A 473 -34.38 43.63 -15.71
N LEU A 474 -34.53 44.46 -14.67
CA LEU A 474 -33.88 44.24 -13.37
C LEU A 474 -34.44 43.01 -12.64
N PHE A 475 -35.75 42.79 -12.71
CA PHE A 475 -36.37 41.60 -12.12
C PHE A 475 -35.94 40.32 -12.84
N ASN A 476 -35.93 40.33 -14.17
CA ASN A 476 -35.45 39.21 -14.98
C ASN A 476 -33.96 38.94 -14.76
N ALA A 477 -33.15 39.96 -14.45
CA ALA A 477 -31.74 39.75 -14.09
C ALA A 477 -31.56 38.99 -12.77
N ILE A 478 -32.49 39.12 -11.82
CA ILE A 478 -32.52 38.28 -10.61
C ILE A 478 -32.81 36.84 -11.02
N GLY A 479 -33.92 36.61 -11.75
CA GLY A 479 -34.31 35.27 -12.21
C GLY A 479 -33.21 34.58 -13.02
N GLY A 480 -32.58 35.28 -13.97
CA GLY A 480 -31.46 34.75 -14.75
C GLY A 480 -30.25 34.40 -13.88
N CYS A 481 -29.89 35.22 -12.89
CA CYS A 481 -28.82 34.88 -11.96
C CYS A 481 -29.15 33.62 -11.14
N VAL A 482 -30.37 33.51 -10.63
CA VAL A 482 -30.79 32.34 -9.86
C VAL A 482 -30.76 31.09 -10.73
N CYS A 483 -31.39 31.13 -11.90
CA CYS A 483 -31.58 29.97 -12.75
C CYS A 483 -30.31 29.53 -13.49
N ASP A 484 -29.53 30.48 -14.00
CA ASP A 484 -28.41 30.17 -14.87
C ASP A 484 -27.07 30.08 -14.11
N GLU A 485 -26.99 30.60 -12.88
CA GLU A 485 -25.72 30.72 -12.14
C GLU A 485 -25.75 30.17 -10.71
N ALA A 486 -26.83 30.39 -9.94
CA ALA A 486 -26.80 30.11 -8.50
C ALA A 486 -27.54 28.83 -8.06
N CYS A 487 -28.66 28.49 -8.69
CA CYS A 487 -29.60 27.43 -8.28
C CYS A 487 -30.00 26.53 -9.47
N THR A 488 -29.09 26.35 -10.42
CA THR A 488 -29.36 25.67 -11.70
C THR A 488 -29.88 24.25 -11.53
N ASN A 489 -29.46 23.56 -10.46
CA ASN A 489 -29.86 22.19 -10.19
C ASN A 489 -31.14 22.16 -9.34
N GLU A 490 -31.18 22.91 -8.24
CA GLU A 490 -32.29 22.96 -7.28
C GLU A 490 -33.60 23.45 -7.93
N CYS A 491 -33.49 24.37 -8.88
CA CYS A 491 -34.62 25.00 -9.58
C CYS A 491 -34.81 24.49 -11.01
N VAL A 492 -34.24 23.35 -11.41
CA VAL A 492 -34.28 22.87 -12.81
C VAL A 492 -35.70 22.77 -13.39
N ASP A 493 -36.68 22.41 -12.55
CA ASP A 493 -38.10 22.34 -12.94
C ASP A 493 -38.80 23.71 -13.01
N PHE A 494 -38.22 24.75 -12.41
CA PHE A 494 -38.82 26.08 -12.26
C PHE A 494 -38.31 27.13 -13.27
N CYS A 495 -37.12 26.95 -13.84
CA CYS A 495 -36.32 28.01 -14.47
C CYS A 495 -36.51 28.31 -15.99
#